data_AF-A0A974D939-F1
#
_entry.id   AF-A0A974D939-F1
#
_cell.length_a   1.000
_cell.length_b   1.000
_cell.length_c   1.000
_cell.angle_alpha   90.00
_cell.angle_beta   90.00
_cell.angle_gamma   90.00
#
_symmetry.space_group_name_H-M   'P 1'
#
loop_
_entity.id
_entity.type
_entity.pdbx_description
1 polymer ?
#
loop_
_entity_poly.entity_id
_entity_poly.type
_entity_poly.pdbx_seq_one_letter_code
_entity_poly.pdbx_strand_id
1 'polypeptide(L)'
;MIFSYLVYSNYSEQVKNFILEAIWYLLTHNFFLFGKQHYLQRRGTAMGACFAPTYANLYMGWWEENHVFGGSDPNLERVILFRRYIDDLLFIWAGNKDSFQGFVESLTNEELNLKFTSTFNTESIVYLDLLISTKEQEIVTTIYSKLCTGNSLLRADSCHPGHLNKGIPRGQFLRLRRNCSSEDKFLEESCKLRDKFLEKNYNMQILQAEFERALNIDRKELLRSRKRGRRMERETKKEQLTLSMQYSAQFNRIKNIVNKFLPVLQVDRDYKQILDAGIRVVARRAPTIGSVLAPSLYQKETNNTTWLQSIGSYKCGGPRCVTCTVLKKSTQFTSSVTQETYQIRNYINCNTQSVIYLLTCMKCSKQYVGCTMRRLKERIREHLNLVSTGNASSPVSRHFKECNNSNTKLLMAQGIERVTLGPRGGDLQAKLLKAEVRWIFKLQTRQPQGLNSVFDINCYFK
;
A
#
# COMPACT_ATOMS: atom_id res chain seq x y z
N MET A 1 -19.42 18.22 36.39
CA MET A 1 -20.24 19.22 35.67
C MET A 1 -20.44 18.71 34.25
N ILE A 2 -21.67 18.31 33.92
CA ILE A 2 -22.05 17.73 32.63
C ILE A 2 -22.13 18.87 31.62
N PHE A 3 -21.26 18.87 30.60
CA PHE A 3 -21.31 19.81 29.49
C PHE A 3 -22.70 19.77 28.85
N SER A 4 -23.37 20.93 28.74
CA SER A 4 -24.62 21.05 27.98
C SER A 4 -24.31 20.99 26.48
N TYR A 5 -24.15 19.78 25.94
CA TYR A 5 -23.85 19.51 24.52
C TYR A 5 -24.97 19.95 23.54
N LEU A 6 -26.11 20.43 24.03
CA LEU A 6 -27.27 20.83 23.23
C LEU A 6 -27.02 22.06 22.33
N VAL A 7 -25.95 22.82 22.54
CA VAL A 7 -25.67 24.04 21.75
C VAL A 7 -25.04 23.73 20.38
N TYR A 8 -24.40 22.57 20.21
CA TYR A 8 -23.49 22.35 19.07
C TYR A 8 -24.02 21.41 17.98
N SER A 9 -25.17 20.76 18.19
CA SER A 9 -25.73 19.86 17.16
C SER A 9 -27.22 19.61 17.34
N ASN A 10 -27.96 19.65 16.23
CA ASN A 10 -29.37 19.28 16.16
C ASN A 10 -29.58 17.78 15.81
N TYR A 11 -28.53 16.95 15.90
CA TYR A 11 -28.68 15.52 15.65
C TYR A 11 -29.54 14.85 16.73
N SER A 12 -30.31 13.84 16.34
CA SER A 12 -31.06 13.02 17.27
C SER A 12 -30.13 12.27 18.22
N GLU A 13 -30.62 11.96 19.41
CA GLU A 13 -29.81 11.28 20.43
C GLU A 13 -29.31 9.90 19.98
N GLN A 14 -30.11 9.20 19.17
CA GLN A 14 -29.72 7.93 18.55
C GLN A 14 -28.49 8.07 17.66
N VAL A 15 -28.43 9.12 16.83
CA VAL A 15 -27.29 9.36 15.93
C VAL A 15 -26.04 9.72 16.72
N LYS A 16 -26.18 10.52 17.79
CA LYS A 16 -25.04 10.85 18.67
C LYS A 16 -24.48 9.59 19.33
N ASN A 17 -25.34 8.76 19.92
CA ASN A 17 -24.93 7.52 20.58
C ASN A 17 -24.23 6.58 19.60
N PHE A 18 -24.79 6.39 18.40
CA PHE A 18 -24.16 5.60 17.36
C PHE A 18 -22.76 6.11 16.99
N ILE A 19 -22.59 7.43 16.81
CA ILE A 19 -21.29 8.03 16.50
C ILE A 19 -20.30 7.82 17.65
N LEU A 20 -20.72 8.02 18.90
CA LEU A 20 -19.88 7.84 20.07
C LEU A 20 -19.43 6.38 20.22
N GLU A 21 -20.33 5.41 20.03
CA GLU A 21 -20.00 3.99 20.04
C GLU A 21 -19.01 3.62 18.93
N ALA A 22 -19.23 4.13 17.70
CA ALA A 22 -18.33 3.90 16.58
C ALA A 22 -16.94 4.47 16.84
N ILE A 23 -16.84 5.70 17.36
CA ILE A 23 -15.57 6.32 17.73
C ILE A 23 -14.89 5.52 18.85
N TRP A 24 -15.63 5.13 19.89
CA TRP A 24 -15.11 4.33 20.99
C TRP A 24 -14.54 3.01 20.50
N TYR A 25 -15.26 2.31 19.62
CA TYR A 25 -14.78 1.07 19.01
C TYR A 25 -13.48 1.29 18.23
N LEU A 26 -13.43 2.32 17.37
CA LEU A 26 -12.25 2.62 16.56
C LEU A 26 -11.03 3.02 17.39
N LEU A 27 -11.22 3.68 18.53
CA LEU A 27 -10.13 4.06 19.43
C LEU A 27 -9.63 2.88 20.28
N THR A 28 -10.50 1.93 20.62
CA THR A 28 -10.18 0.79 21.51
C THR A 28 -9.74 -0.48 20.77
N HIS A 29 -10.14 -0.66 19.51
CA HIS A 29 -9.89 -1.88 18.72
C HIS A 29 -8.93 -1.63 17.55
N ASN A 30 -7.91 -0.80 17.80
CA ASN A 30 -6.94 -0.41 16.80
C ASN A 30 -5.74 -1.37 16.78
N PHE A 31 -5.96 -2.54 16.17
CA PHE A 31 -4.94 -3.58 16.02
C PHE A 31 -4.17 -3.42 14.71
N PHE A 32 -2.84 -3.45 14.79
CA PHE A 32 -1.98 -3.43 13.61
C PHE A 32 -0.85 -4.45 13.71
N LEU A 33 -0.35 -4.89 12.55
CA LEU A 33 0.73 -5.85 12.43
C LEU A 33 2.00 -5.12 11.99
N PHE A 34 3.05 -5.20 12.80
CA PHE A 34 4.37 -4.69 12.45
C PHE A 34 5.44 -5.70 12.87
N GLY A 35 6.45 -5.95 12.03
CA GLY A 35 7.53 -6.89 12.41
C GLY A 35 7.08 -8.30 12.82
N LYS A 36 5.95 -8.80 12.31
CA LYS A 36 5.29 -10.08 12.71
C LYS A 36 4.71 -10.11 14.13
N GLN A 37 4.65 -8.97 14.82
CA GLN A 37 4.02 -8.84 16.12
C GLN A 37 2.71 -8.06 15.96
N HIS A 38 1.69 -8.51 16.69
CA HIS A 38 0.42 -7.81 16.78
C HIS A 38 0.53 -6.75 17.87
N TYR A 39 0.21 -5.51 17.52
CA TYR A 39 0.16 -4.41 18.45
C TYR A 39 -1.26 -3.88 18.54
N LEU A 40 -1.66 -3.54 19.76
CA LEU A 40 -2.87 -2.78 20.02
C LEU A 40 -2.45 -1.38 20.44
N GLN A 41 -2.87 -0.36 19.67
CA GLN A 41 -2.69 1.02 20.09
C GLN A 41 -3.63 1.31 21.27
N ARG A 42 -3.06 1.47 22.46
CA ARG A 42 -3.83 1.77 23.69
C ARG A 42 -4.05 3.27 23.92
N ARG A 43 -3.24 4.12 23.30
CA ARG A 43 -3.26 5.58 23.48
C ARG A 43 -3.16 6.29 22.13
N GLY A 44 -3.98 7.32 21.95
CA GLY A 44 -4.10 8.07 20.70
C GLY A 44 -4.99 7.39 19.67
N THR A 45 -5.05 7.98 18.47
CA THR A 45 -5.83 7.47 17.33
C THR A 45 -4.90 6.96 16.23
N ALA A 46 -5.39 6.03 15.40
CA ALA A 46 -4.61 5.51 14.27
C ALA A 46 -4.36 6.62 13.24
N MET A 47 -3.12 6.74 12.79
CA MET A 47 -2.80 7.55 11.63
C MET A 47 -3.51 7.01 10.38
N GLY A 48 -4.18 7.88 9.64
CA GLY A 48 -4.91 7.54 8.41
C GLY A 48 -6.39 7.23 8.59
N ALA A 49 -6.91 7.18 9.83
CA ALA A 49 -8.36 7.12 10.05
C ALA A 49 -9.03 8.43 9.63
N CYS A 50 -10.12 8.36 8.85
CA CYS A 50 -10.77 9.56 8.31
C CYS A 50 -11.29 10.52 9.38
N PHE A 51 -11.70 10.01 10.55
CA PHE A 51 -12.21 10.84 11.66
C PHE A 51 -11.11 11.40 12.57
N ALA A 52 -9.88 10.89 12.48
CA ALA A 52 -8.80 11.22 13.41
C ALA A 52 -8.46 12.72 13.45
N PRO A 53 -8.36 13.47 12.32
CA PRO A 53 -8.07 14.89 12.37
C PRO A 53 -9.15 15.71 13.08
N THR A 54 -10.42 15.36 12.86
CA THR A 54 -11.55 16.04 13.51
C THR A 54 -11.57 15.76 15.00
N TYR A 55 -11.35 14.50 15.38
CA TYR A 55 -11.23 14.09 16.78
C TYR A 55 -10.08 14.81 17.50
N ALA A 56 -8.89 14.86 16.88
CA ALA A 56 -7.73 15.56 17.45
C ALA A 56 -8.00 17.06 17.61
N ASN A 57 -8.65 17.70 16.62
CA ASN A 57 -9.03 19.11 16.71
C ASN A 57 -10.05 19.39 17.82
N LEU A 58 -11.01 18.49 18.04
CA LEU A 58 -11.99 18.60 19.12
C LEU A 58 -11.33 18.46 20.49
N TYR A 59 -10.45 17.46 20.63
CA TYR A 59 -9.70 17.23 21.86
C TYR A 59 -8.82 18.45 22.21
N MET A 60 -8.06 18.95 21.23
CA MET A 60 -7.25 20.16 21.42
C MET A 60 -8.11 21.40 21.65
N GLY A 61 -9.27 21.52 21.01
CA GLY A 61 -10.19 22.64 21.25
C GLY A 61 -10.72 22.68 22.68
N TRP A 62 -11.12 21.52 23.22
CA TRP A 62 -11.48 21.40 24.64
C TRP A 62 -10.30 21.73 25.56
N TRP A 63 -9.10 21.24 25.24
CA TRP A 63 -7.91 21.55 26.04
C TRP A 63 -7.59 23.05 26.03
N GLU A 64 -7.63 23.69 24.85
CA GLU A 64 -7.43 25.13 24.66
C GLU A 64 -8.41 25.96 25.48
N GLU A 65 -9.69 25.60 25.47
CA GLU A 65 -10.73 26.31 26.22
C GLU A 65 -10.48 26.25 27.74
N ASN A 66 -10.05 25.11 28.26
CA ASN A 66 -9.88 24.93 29.72
C ASN A 66 -8.51 25.38 30.25
N HIS A 67 -7.43 25.24 29.46
CA HIS A 67 -6.05 25.44 29.95
C HIS A 67 -5.39 26.68 29.36
N VAL A 68 -5.78 27.09 28.15
CA VAL A 68 -5.25 28.30 27.52
C VAL A 68 -6.21 29.46 27.77
N PHE A 69 -7.43 29.44 27.24
CA PHE A 69 -8.33 30.59 27.34
C PHE A 69 -9.03 30.71 28.71
N GLY A 70 -9.28 29.59 29.38
CA GLY A 70 -9.89 29.52 30.71
C GLY A 70 -8.90 29.15 31.82
N GLY A 71 -7.60 29.09 31.53
CA GLY A 71 -6.58 28.72 32.50
C GLY A 71 -6.30 29.81 33.54
N SER A 72 -5.76 29.41 34.69
CA SER A 72 -5.40 30.31 35.79
C SER A 72 -3.95 30.82 35.72
N ASP A 73 -3.22 30.54 34.64
CA ASP A 73 -1.81 30.91 34.52
C ASP A 73 -1.67 32.45 34.40
N PRO A 74 -0.96 33.13 35.30
CA PRO A 74 -0.76 34.58 35.26
C PRO A 74 -0.12 35.07 33.95
N ASN A 75 0.61 34.21 33.25
CA ASN A 75 1.29 34.56 32.00
C ASN A 75 0.35 34.56 30.79
N LEU A 76 -0.92 34.19 30.93
CA LEU A 76 -1.90 34.24 29.83
C LEU A 76 -2.12 35.64 29.28
N GLU A 77 -2.01 36.67 30.13
CA GLU A 77 -2.06 38.08 29.70
C GLU A 77 -0.94 38.46 28.72
N ARG A 78 0.14 37.67 28.69
CA ARG A 78 1.28 37.89 27.79
C ARG A 78 1.06 37.31 26.39
N VAL A 79 -0.01 36.54 26.15
CA VAL A 79 -0.32 35.98 24.83
C VAL A 79 -1.05 37.03 23.98
N ILE A 80 -0.32 37.67 23.05
CA ILE A 80 -0.89 38.66 22.12
C ILE A 80 -1.68 37.97 21.00
N LEU A 81 -1.11 36.88 20.46
CA LEU A 81 -1.71 36.13 19.38
C LEU A 81 -1.52 34.63 19.62
N PHE A 82 -2.62 33.89 19.45
CA PHE A 82 -2.63 32.44 19.44
C PHE A 82 -3.23 31.94 18.13
N ARG A 83 -2.51 31.08 17.41
CA ARG A 83 -3.02 30.40 16.20
C ARG A 83 -2.62 28.92 16.23
N ARG A 84 -3.57 28.05 15.89
CA ARG A 84 -3.34 26.61 15.76
C ARG A 84 -3.75 26.12 14.38
N TYR A 85 -2.94 25.22 13.83
CA TYR A 85 -3.28 24.42 12.66
C TYR A 85 -2.95 22.96 12.97
N ILE A 86 -3.98 22.16 13.28
CA ILE A 86 -3.84 20.78 13.74
C ILE A 86 -2.93 20.71 14.98
N ASP A 87 -1.67 20.30 14.80
CA ASP A 87 -0.62 20.11 15.79
C ASP A 87 0.36 21.29 15.87
N ASP A 88 0.41 22.16 14.85
CA ASP A 88 1.31 23.31 14.81
C ASP A 88 0.68 24.55 15.47
N LEU A 89 1.39 25.09 16.47
CA LEU A 89 0.99 26.27 17.25
C LEU A 89 1.89 27.47 16.94
N LEU A 90 1.30 28.66 16.91
CA LEU A 90 2.00 29.94 16.79
C LEU A 90 1.54 30.89 17.89
N PHE A 91 2.51 31.40 18.63
CA PHE A 91 2.32 32.40 19.69
C PHE A 91 3.03 33.70 19.32
N ILE A 92 2.40 34.84 19.59
CA ILE A 92 3.09 36.13 19.75
C ILE A 92 3.07 36.45 21.24
N TRP A 93 4.25 36.58 21.84
CA TRP A 93 4.44 36.65 23.29
C TRP A 93 4.97 38.01 23.73
N ALA A 94 4.31 38.63 24.71
CA ALA A 94 4.70 39.88 25.37
C ALA A 94 5.56 39.59 26.61
N GLY A 95 6.77 39.09 26.40
CA GLY A 95 7.67 38.76 27.50
C GLY A 95 9.02 38.22 27.05
N ASN A 96 9.83 37.81 28.02
CA ASN A 96 11.14 37.21 27.76
C ASN A 96 11.02 35.70 27.50
N LYS A 97 12.12 35.10 27.04
CA LYS A 97 12.20 33.67 26.73
C LYS A 97 11.88 32.79 27.94
N ASP A 98 12.34 33.17 29.13
CA ASP A 98 12.19 32.33 30.33
C ASP A 98 10.72 32.27 30.79
N SER A 99 10.01 33.39 30.77
CA SER A 99 8.56 33.43 31.05
C SER A 99 7.76 32.61 30.04
N PHE A 100 8.15 32.64 28.77
CA PHE A 100 7.52 31.82 27.74
C PHE A 100 7.80 30.32 27.96
N GLN A 101 9.03 29.97 28.31
CA GLN A 101 9.38 28.58 28.58
C GLN A 101 8.64 28.04 29.80
N GLY A 102 8.54 28.82 30.89
CA GLY A 102 7.74 28.46 32.06
C GLY A 102 6.26 28.26 31.72
N PHE A 103 5.70 29.09 30.83
CA PHE A 103 4.34 28.91 30.31
C PHE A 103 4.19 27.63 29.47
N VAL A 104 5.14 27.30 28.58
CA VAL A 104 5.07 26.05 27.81
C VAL A 104 5.19 24.81 28.72
N GLU A 105 5.99 24.91 29.77
CA GLU A 105 6.11 23.87 30.79
C GLU A 105 4.81 23.72 31.60
N SER A 106 4.13 24.82 31.96
CA SER A 106 2.83 24.76 32.65
C SER A 106 1.72 24.15 31.79
N LEU A 107 1.79 24.30 30.48
CA LEU A 107 0.87 23.68 29.52
C LEU A 107 1.07 22.16 29.37
N THR A 108 2.25 21.63 29.73
CA THR A 108 2.55 20.21 29.61
C THR A 108 1.79 19.43 30.67
N ASN A 109 0.99 18.45 30.25
CA ASN A 109 0.15 17.67 31.16
C ASN A 109 0.33 16.16 30.86
N GLU A 110 0.96 15.45 31.81
CA GLU A 110 1.22 14.02 31.67
C GLU A 110 -0.05 13.15 31.76
N GLU A 111 -1.05 13.57 32.55
CA GLU A 111 -2.33 12.86 32.67
C GLU A 111 -3.11 12.90 31.35
N LEU A 112 -3.06 14.05 30.67
CA LEU A 112 -3.64 14.25 29.34
C LEU A 112 -2.72 13.77 28.21
N ASN A 113 -1.52 13.28 28.53
CA ASN A 113 -0.53 12.81 27.57
C ASN A 113 -0.20 13.87 26.50
N LEU A 114 -0.11 15.13 26.92
CA LEU A 114 0.23 16.28 26.09
C LEU A 114 1.61 16.80 26.45
N LYS A 115 2.51 16.80 25.45
CA LYS A 115 3.85 17.37 25.56
C LYS A 115 4.10 18.31 24.40
N PHE A 116 4.51 19.53 24.73
CA PHE A 116 4.77 20.57 23.75
C PHE A 116 6.27 20.74 23.54
N THR A 117 6.66 20.92 22.28
CA THR A 117 8.01 21.35 21.92
C THR A 117 7.91 22.77 21.39
N SER A 118 8.66 23.70 21.96
CA SER A 118 8.62 25.10 21.57
C SER A 118 9.96 25.57 21.01
N THR A 119 9.90 26.58 20.16
CA THR A 119 11.05 27.37 19.73
C THR A 119 10.70 28.83 19.92
N PHE A 120 11.63 29.61 20.45
CA PHE A 120 11.44 31.03 20.75
C PHE A 120 12.51 31.84 20.02
N ASN A 121 12.08 32.84 19.27
CA ASN A 121 12.96 33.74 18.53
C ASN A 121 12.25 35.10 18.36
N THR A 122 13.02 36.18 18.46
CA THR A 122 12.52 37.56 18.42
C THR A 122 12.47 38.15 16.99
N GLU A 123 13.27 37.60 16.07
CA GLU A 123 13.45 38.13 14.72
C GLU A 123 12.75 37.28 13.66
N SER A 124 12.76 35.95 13.81
CA SER A 124 12.13 35.06 12.85
C SER A 124 11.63 33.76 13.46
N ILE A 125 10.48 33.29 12.99
CA ILE A 125 9.87 32.04 13.42
C ILE A 125 9.33 31.28 12.22
N VAL A 126 9.48 29.95 12.27
CA VAL A 126 8.92 29.07 11.26
C VAL A 126 7.52 28.65 11.70
N TYR A 127 6.54 28.81 10.82
CA TYR A 127 5.19 28.30 11.02
C TYR A 127 4.65 27.68 9.73
N LEU A 128 4.35 26.37 9.78
CA LEU A 128 3.98 25.57 8.60
C LEU A 128 5.06 25.70 7.51
N ASP A 129 4.67 26.20 6.34
CA ASP A 129 5.53 26.38 5.17
C ASP A 129 6.05 27.83 5.04
N LEU A 130 5.98 28.62 6.10
CA LEU A 130 6.39 30.03 6.14
C LEU A 130 7.53 30.26 7.12
N LEU A 131 8.49 31.08 6.69
CA LEU A 131 9.41 31.77 7.58
C LEU A 131 8.87 33.19 7.75
N ILE A 132 8.42 33.50 8.96
CA ILE A 132 7.91 34.81 9.34
C ILE A 132 9.07 35.55 9.99
N SER A 133 9.37 36.74 9.50
CA SER A 133 10.47 37.57 10.00
C SER A 133 10.04 39.02 10.14
N THR A 134 10.74 39.78 10.97
CA THR A 134 10.55 41.22 11.12
C THR A 134 11.69 41.96 10.43
N LYS A 135 11.36 42.90 9.53
CA LYS A 135 12.34 43.80 8.90
C LYS A 135 11.76 45.21 8.90
N GLU A 136 12.52 46.18 9.41
CA GLU A 136 12.11 47.61 9.41
C GLU A 136 10.70 47.83 10.02
N GLN A 137 10.38 47.12 11.10
CA GLN A 137 9.06 47.12 11.77
C GLN A 137 7.90 46.51 10.96
N GLU A 138 8.15 45.97 9.78
CA GLU A 138 7.17 45.22 9.00
C GLU A 138 7.36 43.70 9.12
N ILE A 139 6.25 42.96 9.02
CA ILE A 139 6.26 41.50 8.97
C ILE A 139 6.52 41.06 7.52
N VAL A 140 7.67 40.44 7.31
CA VAL A 140 8.09 39.88 6.03
C VAL A 140 7.98 38.37 6.09
N THR A 141 7.28 37.78 5.12
CA THR A 141 7.14 36.32 5.01
C THR A 141 7.93 35.81 3.81
N THR A 142 8.59 34.67 3.98
CA THR A 142 9.21 33.89 2.90
C THR A 142 8.83 32.41 3.07
N ILE A 143 9.26 31.56 2.13
CA ILE A 143 8.95 30.14 2.18
C ILE A 143 9.98 29.40 3.02
N TYR A 144 9.48 28.49 3.85
CA TYR A 144 10.29 27.56 4.59
C TYR A 144 10.12 26.15 4.01
N SER A 145 11.22 25.40 3.96
CA SER A 145 11.23 23.97 3.61
C SER A 145 12.20 23.26 4.51
N LYS A 146 11.80 22.13 5.12
CA LYS A 146 12.68 21.34 5.99
C LYS A 146 13.88 20.84 5.18
N LEU A 147 15.08 20.84 5.77
CA LEU A 147 16.32 20.43 5.09
C LEU A 147 16.25 19.02 4.47
N CYS A 148 15.50 18.11 5.09
CA CYS A 148 15.33 16.73 4.62
C CYS A 148 14.23 16.57 3.55
N THR A 149 13.63 17.66 3.06
CA THR A 149 12.52 17.58 2.10
C THR A 149 13.08 17.32 0.69
N GLY A 150 12.98 16.08 0.23
CA GLY A 150 13.33 15.74 -1.16
C GLY A 150 12.40 16.41 -2.20
N ASN A 151 12.81 16.41 -3.46
CA ASN A 151 11.99 16.89 -4.58
C ASN A 151 10.81 15.92 -4.83
N SER A 152 9.71 16.13 -4.10
CA SER A 152 8.48 15.32 -4.13
C SER A 152 7.50 15.73 -5.24
N LEU A 153 7.90 16.64 -6.13
CA LEU A 153 7.09 17.07 -7.26
C LEU A 153 6.79 15.88 -8.19
N LEU A 154 5.55 15.84 -8.68
CA LEU A 154 5.11 14.87 -9.67
C LEU A 154 5.96 15.02 -10.93
N ARG A 155 6.48 13.93 -11.50
CA ARG A 155 7.22 13.99 -12.77
C ARG A 155 6.28 14.28 -13.94
N ALA A 156 6.69 15.13 -14.87
CA ALA A 156 5.87 15.46 -16.04
C ALA A 156 5.70 14.30 -17.03
N ASP A 157 6.65 13.35 -17.03
CA ASP A 157 6.64 12.13 -17.84
C ASP A 157 5.90 10.96 -17.18
N SER A 158 5.31 11.18 -16.01
CA SER A 158 4.49 10.18 -15.35
C SER A 158 3.14 10.02 -16.07
N CYS A 159 2.50 8.84 -15.94
CA CYS A 159 1.22 8.54 -16.59
C CYS A 159 0.05 9.22 -15.85
N HIS A 160 0.01 10.56 -15.92
CA HIS A 160 -0.98 11.40 -15.28
C HIS A 160 -1.72 12.27 -16.31
N PRO A 161 -2.92 12.79 -15.98
CA PRO A 161 -3.63 13.71 -16.85
C PRO A 161 -2.78 14.93 -17.25
N GLY A 162 -2.62 15.18 -18.55
CA GLY A 162 -1.71 16.22 -19.06
C GLY A 162 -2.01 17.66 -18.58
N HIS A 163 -3.25 17.94 -18.17
CA HIS A 163 -3.58 19.26 -17.59
C HIS A 163 -2.86 19.52 -16.25
N LEU A 164 -2.44 18.48 -15.53
CA LEU A 164 -1.67 18.61 -14.29
C LEU A 164 -0.28 19.19 -14.54
N ASN A 165 0.32 18.92 -15.71
CA ASN A 165 1.63 19.46 -16.06
C ASN A 165 1.63 20.99 -16.18
N LYS A 166 0.45 21.61 -16.38
CA LYS A 166 0.27 23.07 -16.31
C LYS A 166 -0.27 23.51 -14.95
N GLY A 167 -1.23 22.76 -14.39
CA GLY A 167 -1.90 23.11 -13.15
C GLY A 167 -0.97 23.09 -11.92
N ILE A 168 -0.03 22.16 -11.86
CA ILE A 168 0.90 22.02 -10.73
C ILE A 168 1.87 23.21 -10.69
N PRO A 169 2.63 23.55 -11.76
CA PRO A 169 3.48 24.75 -11.77
C PRO A 169 2.71 26.02 -11.44
N ARG A 170 1.53 26.20 -12.06
CA ARG A 170 0.66 27.35 -11.79
C ARG A 170 0.35 27.49 -10.30
N GLY A 171 -0.08 26.40 -9.65
CA GLY A 171 -0.42 26.42 -8.24
C GLY A 171 0.78 26.74 -7.34
N GLN A 172 1.97 26.21 -7.68
CA GLN A 172 3.18 26.44 -6.90
C GLN A 172 3.71 27.87 -7.06
N PHE A 173 3.79 28.43 -8.27
CA PHE A 173 4.22 29.82 -8.46
C PHE A 173 3.26 30.82 -7.81
N LEU A 174 1.94 30.60 -7.93
CA LEU A 174 0.96 31.43 -7.21
C LEU A 174 1.11 31.33 -5.69
N ARG A 175 1.46 30.14 -5.18
CA ARG A 175 1.77 29.95 -3.76
C ARG A 175 3.03 30.73 -3.37
N LEU A 176 4.09 30.72 -4.19
CA LEU A 176 5.28 31.54 -3.94
C LEU A 176 4.91 33.03 -3.89
N ARG A 177 4.16 33.52 -4.89
CA ARG A 177 3.74 34.93 -4.97
C ARG A 177 2.90 35.37 -3.77
N ARG A 178 2.05 34.48 -3.25
CA ARG A 178 1.25 34.74 -2.05
C ARG A 178 2.12 34.76 -0.78
N ASN A 179 3.04 33.82 -0.65
CA ASN A 179 3.78 33.58 0.57
C ASN A 179 5.01 34.49 0.73
N CYS A 180 5.64 34.94 -0.36
CA CYS A 180 6.79 35.85 -0.31
C CYS A 180 6.31 37.32 -0.25
N SER A 181 6.74 38.09 0.75
CA SER A 181 6.43 39.53 0.86
C SER A 181 7.27 40.39 -0.09
N SER A 182 8.55 40.04 -0.29
CA SER A 182 9.47 40.76 -1.18
C SER A 182 9.49 40.13 -2.57
N GLU A 183 9.57 40.99 -3.60
CA GLU A 183 9.69 40.58 -4.99
C GLU A 183 11.01 39.85 -5.26
N ASP A 184 12.13 40.33 -4.70
CA ASP A 184 13.43 39.66 -4.82
C ASP A 184 13.39 38.23 -4.28
N LYS A 185 12.75 38.04 -3.11
CA LYS A 185 12.58 36.71 -2.52
C LYS A 185 11.64 35.83 -3.32
N PHE A 186 10.60 36.40 -3.93
CA PHE A 186 9.75 35.66 -4.87
C PHE A 186 10.53 35.18 -6.09
N LEU A 187 11.38 36.04 -6.68
CA LEU A 187 12.21 35.70 -7.83
C LEU A 187 13.23 34.61 -7.49
N GLU A 188 13.93 34.75 -6.35
CA GLU A 188 14.92 33.77 -5.86
C GLU A 188 14.29 32.37 -5.69
N GLU A 189 13.17 32.30 -4.97
CA GLU A 189 12.47 31.03 -4.74
C GLU A 189 11.82 30.47 -6.01
N SER A 190 11.41 31.33 -6.94
CA SER A 190 10.88 30.91 -8.24
C SER A 190 11.95 30.26 -9.11
N CYS A 191 13.18 30.76 -9.10
CA CYS A 191 14.31 30.12 -9.78
C CYS A 191 14.58 28.72 -9.20
N LYS A 192 14.65 28.59 -7.87
CA LYS A 192 14.83 27.29 -7.20
C LYS A 192 13.70 26.31 -7.54
N LEU A 193 12.45 26.79 -7.58
CA LEU A 193 11.29 25.98 -7.91
C LEU A 193 11.30 25.55 -9.39
N ARG A 194 11.67 26.44 -10.31
CA ARG A 194 11.83 26.13 -11.74
C ARG A 194 12.83 25.00 -11.92
N ASP A 195 13.99 25.10 -11.28
CA ASP A 195 15.05 24.09 -11.41
C ASP A 195 14.58 22.73 -10.90
N LYS A 196 13.85 22.69 -9.78
CA LYS A 196 13.17 21.48 -9.28
C LYS A 196 12.14 20.90 -10.26
N PHE A 197 11.45 21.73 -11.04
CA PHE A 197 10.54 21.26 -12.09
C PHE A 197 11.29 20.73 -13.32
N LEU A 198 12.40 21.37 -13.70
CA LEU A 198 13.23 20.91 -14.82
C LEU A 198 13.82 19.52 -14.55
N GLU A 199 14.29 19.25 -13.32
CA GLU A 199 14.70 17.91 -12.86
C GLU A 199 13.61 16.85 -12.99
N LYS A 200 12.34 17.28 -13.06
CA LYS A 200 11.15 16.44 -13.17
C LYS A 200 10.58 16.40 -14.60
N ASN A 201 11.38 16.77 -15.59
CA ASN A 201 11.08 16.75 -17.02
C ASN A 201 9.96 17.72 -17.46
N TYR A 202 9.71 18.80 -16.71
CA TYR A 202 8.75 19.82 -17.15
C TYR A 202 9.32 20.66 -18.30
N ASN A 203 8.44 21.08 -19.21
CA ASN A 203 8.81 21.94 -20.32
C ASN A 203 9.03 23.39 -19.85
N MET A 204 10.18 23.97 -20.21
CA MET A 204 10.58 25.32 -19.82
C MET A 204 9.60 26.42 -20.27
N GLN A 205 9.00 26.31 -21.46
CA GLN A 205 8.05 27.30 -21.96
C GLN A 205 6.77 27.33 -21.12
N ILE A 206 6.32 26.16 -20.65
CA ILE A 206 5.18 26.07 -19.74
C ILE A 206 5.52 26.71 -18.40
N LEU A 207 6.71 26.43 -17.86
CA LEU A 207 7.16 27.01 -16.59
C LEU A 207 7.26 28.54 -16.69
N GLN A 208 7.85 29.05 -17.77
CA GLN A 208 7.99 30.48 -18.03
C GLN A 208 6.63 31.18 -18.09
N ALA A 209 5.69 30.63 -18.86
CA ALA A 209 4.35 31.20 -19.00
C ALA A 209 3.57 31.23 -17.67
N GLU A 210 3.70 30.18 -16.84
CA GLU A 210 3.04 30.15 -15.52
C GLU A 210 3.76 31.02 -14.48
N PHE A 211 5.08 31.19 -14.58
CA PHE A 211 5.85 32.13 -13.78
C PHE A 211 5.46 33.58 -14.09
N GLU A 212 5.44 33.97 -15.36
CA GLU A 212 5.03 35.31 -15.80
C GLU A 212 3.59 35.62 -15.37
N ARG A 213 2.69 34.64 -15.49
CA ARG A 213 1.33 34.77 -14.97
C ARG A 213 1.32 35.05 -13.47
N ALA A 214 2.14 34.38 -12.68
CA ALA A 214 2.20 34.61 -11.23
C ALA A 214 2.86 35.96 -10.89
N LEU A 215 3.89 36.38 -11.63
CA LEU A 215 4.56 37.67 -11.47
C LEU A 215 3.58 38.84 -11.68
N ASN A 216 2.75 38.75 -12.72
CA ASN A 216 1.78 39.78 -13.08
C ASN A 216 0.57 39.87 -12.15
N ILE A 217 0.42 38.97 -11.17
CA ILE A 217 -0.68 39.01 -10.19
C ILE A 217 -0.20 39.73 -8.93
N ASP A 218 -1.00 40.70 -8.49
CA ASP A 218 -0.75 41.41 -7.26
C ASP A 218 -0.92 40.49 -6.03
N ARG A 219 0.03 40.57 -5.10
CA ARG A 219 0.02 39.75 -3.88
C ARG A 219 -1.20 40.04 -3.02
N LYS A 220 -1.68 41.29 -2.96
CA LYS A 220 -2.84 41.65 -2.13
C LYS A 220 -4.10 40.97 -2.66
N GLU A 221 -4.22 40.75 -3.97
CA GLU A 221 -5.31 39.96 -4.54
C GLU A 221 -5.28 38.49 -4.07
N LEU A 222 -4.09 37.88 -4.01
CA LEU A 222 -3.91 36.48 -3.59
C LEU A 222 -4.15 36.25 -2.09
N LEU A 223 -3.98 37.29 -1.27
CA LEU A 223 -4.24 37.25 0.17
C LEU A 223 -5.72 37.45 0.51
N ARG A 224 -6.50 38.07 -0.38
CA ARG A 224 -7.93 38.27 -0.14
C ARG A 224 -8.65 36.92 -0.12
N SER A 225 -9.36 36.67 0.98
CA SER A 225 -10.31 35.56 1.04
C SER A 225 -11.38 35.77 -0.03
N ARG A 226 -11.45 34.87 -1.01
CA ARG A 226 -12.56 34.84 -1.96
C ARG A 226 -13.84 34.52 -1.19
N LYS A 227 -14.60 35.55 -0.81
CA LYS A 227 -15.94 35.39 -0.23
C LYS A 227 -16.77 34.48 -1.14
N ARG A 228 -17.65 33.71 -0.49
CA ARG A 228 -18.62 32.69 -0.96
C ARG A 228 -19.47 32.99 -2.22
N GLY A 229 -19.19 34.01 -3.04
CA GLY A 229 -19.94 34.34 -4.26
C GLY A 229 -20.01 33.23 -5.31
N ARG A 230 -19.03 32.31 -5.34
CA ARG A 230 -19.09 31.09 -6.18
C ARG A 230 -20.17 30.09 -5.78
N ARG A 231 -20.79 30.22 -4.61
CA ARG A 231 -21.89 29.33 -4.19
C ARG A 231 -23.20 29.71 -4.89
N MET A 232 -23.50 31.00 -5.04
CA MET A 232 -24.67 31.47 -5.81
C MET A 232 -24.58 31.14 -7.31
N GLU A 233 -23.39 31.26 -7.93
CA GLU A 233 -23.19 30.85 -9.34
C GLU A 233 -23.31 29.33 -9.59
N ARG A 234 -23.24 28.49 -8.54
CA ARG A 234 -23.41 27.04 -8.66
C ARG A 234 -24.87 26.61 -8.64
N GLU A 235 -25.74 27.36 -7.98
CA GLU A 235 -27.17 27.04 -7.87
C GLU A 235 -27.92 27.23 -9.20
N THR A 236 -27.39 28.04 -10.12
CA THR A 236 -27.97 28.26 -11.46
C THR A 236 -27.51 27.27 -12.53
N LYS A 237 -26.52 26.40 -12.25
CA LYS A 237 -26.08 25.37 -13.21
C LYS A 237 -26.83 24.06 -12.92
N LYS A 238 -27.58 23.57 -13.92
CA LYS A 238 -28.14 22.20 -13.90
C LYS A 238 -27.07 21.20 -13.45
N GLU A 239 -27.41 20.34 -12.50
CA GLU A 239 -26.48 19.35 -11.96
C GLU A 239 -26.01 18.41 -13.06
N GLN A 240 -24.70 18.42 -13.31
CA GLN A 240 -24.08 17.60 -14.33
C GLN A 240 -23.64 16.26 -13.73
N LEU A 241 -24.11 15.15 -14.30
CA LEU A 241 -23.74 13.82 -13.84
C LEU A 241 -22.23 13.59 -14.02
N THR A 242 -21.58 13.03 -13.00
CA THR A 242 -20.12 12.81 -12.99
C THR A 242 -19.78 11.34 -13.20
N LEU A 243 -19.15 11.02 -14.33
CA LEU A 243 -18.62 9.69 -14.62
C LEU A 243 -17.17 9.61 -14.11
N SER A 244 -16.96 8.84 -13.05
CA SER A 244 -15.67 8.69 -12.38
C SER A 244 -14.95 7.40 -12.82
N MET A 245 -13.89 7.51 -13.61
CA MET A 245 -13.14 6.37 -14.15
C MET A 245 -11.65 6.44 -13.78
N GLN A 246 -10.97 5.30 -13.69
CA GLN A 246 -9.51 5.28 -13.45
C GLN A 246 -8.77 5.86 -14.65
N TYR A 247 -7.72 6.64 -14.40
CA TYR A 247 -6.89 7.18 -15.47
C TYR A 247 -6.10 6.07 -16.17
N SER A 248 -6.08 6.11 -17.50
CA SER A 248 -5.27 5.24 -18.36
C SER A 248 -4.81 6.01 -19.59
N ALA A 249 -3.89 5.42 -20.36
CA ALA A 249 -3.47 6.00 -21.65
C ALA A 249 -4.65 6.18 -22.63
N GLN A 250 -5.71 5.37 -22.52
CA GLN A 250 -6.90 5.48 -23.35
C GLN A 250 -7.96 6.44 -22.78
N PHE A 251 -7.74 7.07 -21.61
CA PHE A 251 -8.73 7.90 -20.93
C PHE A 251 -9.35 8.96 -21.86
N ASN A 252 -8.53 9.69 -22.62
CA ASN A 252 -9.03 10.71 -23.55
C ASN A 252 -9.84 10.09 -24.71
N ARG A 253 -9.42 8.93 -25.20
CA ARG A 253 -10.15 8.20 -26.24
C ARG A 253 -11.53 7.76 -25.73
N ILE A 254 -11.58 7.18 -24.52
CA ILE A 254 -12.85 6.77 -23.88
C ILE A 254 -13.74 7.99 -23.64
N LYS A 255 -13.19 9.08 -23.09
CA LYS A 255 -13.92 10.34 -22.89
C LYS A 255 -14.55 10.85 -24.19
N ASN A 256 -13.80 10.82 -25.29
CA ASN A 256 -14.30 11.25 -26.59
C ASN A 256 -15.40 10.32 -27.13
N ILE A 257 -15.28 9.01 -26.93
CA ILE A 257 -16.31 8.03 -27.29
C ILE A 257 -17.59 8.30 -26.48
N VAL A 258 -17.47 8.46 -25.15
CA VAL A 258 -18.61 8.76 -24.27
C VAL A 258 -19.32 10.02 -24.74
N ASN A 259 -18.58 11.11 -24.97
CA ASN A 259 -19.17 12.36 -25.45
C ASN A 259 -19.79 12.23 -26.85
N LYS A 260 -19.18 11.45 -27.75
CA LYS A 260 -19.67 11.24 -29.12
C LYS A 260 -21.00 10.49 -29.13
N PHE A 261 -21.16 9.47 -28.30
CA PHE A 261 -22.35 8.63 -28.25
C PHE A 261 -23.36 9.04 -27.17
N LEU A 262 -23.05 10.06 -26.36
CA LEU A 262 -23.98 10.60 -25.37
C LEU A 262 -25.35 11.00 -25.96
N PRO A 263 -25.44 11.61 -27.16
CA PRO A 263 -26.74 11.95 -27.75
C PRO A 263 -27.64 10.74 -28.04
N VAL A 264 -27.07 9.54 -28.23
CA VAL A 264 -27.85 8.31 -28.43
C VAL A 264 -28.71 8.00 -27.20
N LEU A 265 -28.17 8.25 -26.01
CA LEU A 265 -28.90 8.05 -24.76
C LEU A 265 -29.99 9.10 -24.55
N GLN A 266 -29.89 10.27 -25.18
CA GLN A 266 -30.90 11.34 -25.08
C GLN A 266 -32.15 11.07 -25.96
N VAL A 267 -32.15 10.00 -26.75
CA VAL A 267 -33.35 9.55 -27.49
C VAL A 267 -34.44 9.08 -26.53
N ASP A 268 -34.04 8.47 -25.43
CA ASP A 268 -34.94 8.07 -24.35
C ASP A 268 -35.31 9.28 -23.48
N ARG A 269 -36.58 9.42 -23.14
CA ARG A 269 -37.11 10.59 -22.39
C ARG A 269 -36.55 10.66 -20.97
N ASP A 270 -36.38 9.52 -20.32
CA ASP A 270 -35.93 9.44 -18.93
C ASP A 270 -34.44 9.80 -18.85
N TYR A 271 -33.63 9.26 -19.77
CA TYR A 271 -32.21 9.61 -19.86
C TYR A 271 -31.99 11.04 -20.34
N LYS A 272 -32.83 11.58 -21.23
CA LYS A 272 -32.74 12.98 -21.64
C LYS A 272 -32.92 13.92 -20.45
N GLN A 273 -33.89 13.67 -19.56
CA GLN A 273 -34.12 14.49 -18.37
C GLN A 273 -32.88 14.53 -17.44
N ILE A 274 -32.20 13.39 -17.29
CA ILE A 274 -31.02 13.26 -16.42
C ILE A 274 -29.75 13.81 -17.07
N LEU A 275 -29.57 13.58 -18.38
CA LEU A 275 -28.33 13.84 -19.12
C LEU A 275 -28.36 15.13 -19.94
N ASP A 276 -29.40 15.96 -19.80
CA ASP A 276 -29.56 17.24 -20.52
C ASP A 276 -28.38 18.19 -20.24
N ALA A 277 -27.85 18.18 -19.01
CA ALA A 277 -26.68 18.95 -18.60
C ALA A 277 -25.34 18.35 -19.09
N GLY A 278 -25.38 17.20 -19.77
CA GLY A 278 -24.24 16.42 -20.22
C GLY A 278 -23.60 15.59 -19.10
N ILE A 279 -22.48 14.92 -19.42
CA ILE A 279 -21.69 14.13 -18.47
C ILE A 279 -20.30 14.74 -18.28
N ARG A 280 -19.91 14.90 -17.02
CA ARG A 280 -18.54 15.23 -16.64
C ARG A 280 -17.72 13.97 -16.43
N VAL A 281 -16.82 13.67 -17.35
CA VAL A 281 -15.88 12.56 -17.19
C VAL A 281 -14.67 12.99 -16.36
N VAL A 282 -14.46 12.35 -15.20
CA VAL A 282 -13.39 12.66 -14.25
C VAL A 282 -12.47 11.46 -14.08
N ALA A 283 -11.17 11.73 -14.07
CA ALA A 283 -10.13 10.73 -13.84
C ALA A 283 -9.86 10.53 -12.33
N ARG A 284 -9.91 9.28 -11.87
CA ARG A 284 -9.36 8.83 -10.58
C ARG A 284 -7.93 8.35 -10.76
N ARG A 285 -7.15 8.40 -9.67
CA ARG A 285 -5.78 7.89 -9.64
C ARG A 285 -5.75 6.42 -10.08
N ALA A 286 -4.85 6.09 -11.01
CA ALA A 286 -4.59 4.72 -11.41
C ALA A 286 -3.94 3.93 -10.26
N PRO A 287 -4.21 2.62 -10.12
CA PRO A 287 -3.49 1.78 -9.16
C PRO A 287 -1.99 1.82 -9.47
N THR A 288 -1.18 2.10 -8.45
CA THR A 288 0.28 2.05 -8.57
C THR A 288 0.77 0.61 -8.39
N ILE A 289 1.95 0.29 -8.91
CA ILE A 289 2.60 -1.01 -8.65
C ILE A 289 2.66 -1.27 -7.13
N GLY A 290 2.99 -0.27 -6.31
CA GLY A 290 2.99 -0.42 -4.85
C GLY A 290 1.60 -0.69 -4.24
N SER A 291 0.51 -0.24 -4.85
CA SER A 291 -0.85 -0.58 -4.41
C SER A 291 -1.32 -1.96 -4.88
N VAL A 292 -0.76 -2.46 -5.99
CA VAL A 292 -1.06 -3.78 -6.55
C VAL A 292 -0.22 -4.87 -5.89
N LEU A 293 1.05 -4.58 -5.63
CA LEU A 293 1.97 -5.46 -4.94
C LEU A 293 1.69 -5.39 -3.43
N ALA A 294 1.01 -6.42 -2.90
CA ALA A 294 1.06 -6.66 -1.46
C ALA A 294 2.53 -6.82 -1.04
N PRO A 295 2.97 -6.25 0.10
CA PRO A 295 4.31 -6.48 0.61
C PRO A 295 4.61 -7.98 0.61
N SER A 296 5.73 -8.38 0.01
CA SER A 296 6.13 -9.78 -0.01
C SER A 296 6.30 -10.24 1.44
N LEU A 297 5.38 -11.07 1.91
CA LEU A 297 5.53 -11.79 3.17
C LEU A 297 6.47 -13.01 3.01
N TYR A 298 7.29 -13.03 1.95
CA TYR A 298 8.34 -14.01 1.80
C TYR A 298 9.29 -13.90 2.98
N GLN A 299 9.10 -14.80 3.94
CA GLN A 299 10.06 -15.05 4.99
C GLN A 299 10.86 -16.24 4.50
N LYS A 300 12.17 -16.04 4.25
CA LYS A 300 13.10 -17.16 4.14
C LYS A 300 12.90 -18.00 5.40
N GLU A 301 12.63 -19.30 5.28
CA GLU A 301 12.42 -20.17 6.44
C GLU A 301 13.67 -20.09 7.35
N THR A 302 13.61 -19.27 8.40
CA THR A 302 14.61 -19.27 9.47
C THR A 302 14.20 -20.35 10.45
N ASN A 303 14.25 -21.61 10.03
CA ASN A 303 14.02 -22.75 10.89
C ASN A 303 15.04 -23.84 10.55
N ASN A 304 16.30 -23.60 10.92
CA ASN A 304 17.19 -24.71 11.22
C ASN A 304 16.76 -25.25 12.59
N THR A 305 15.71 -26.08 12.64
CA THR A 305 15.44 -26.94 13.81
C THR A 305 16.50 -28.05 13.96
N THR A 306 17.43 -28.14 13.00
CA THR A 306 18.57 -29.02 13.00
C THR A 306 19.82 -28.25 12.60
N TRP A 307 20.94 -28.50 13.30
CA TRP A 307 22.27 -27.96 13.00
C TRP A 307 22.78 -28.28 11.58
N LEU A 308 22.15 -29.21 10.87
CA LEU A 308 22.41 -29.54 9.48
C LEU A 308 21.70 -28.58 8.51
N GLN A 309 22.48 -27.76 7.80
CA GLN A 309 22.05 -26.90 6.68
C GLN A 309 21.83 -27.69 5.37
N SER A 310 21.47 -28.97 5.45
CA SER A 310 21.37 -29.83 4.27
C SER A 310 20.09 -29.55 3.48
N ILE A 311 20.21 -29.32 2.17
CA ILE A 311 19.10 -29.10 1.25
C ILE A 311 19.15 -30.18 0.17
N GLY A 312 18.01 -30.80 -0.16
CA GLY A 312 17.94 -31.89 -1.13
C GLY A 312 16.99 -33.01 -0.73
N SER A 313 16.93 -34.03 -1.59
CA SER A 313 16.26 -35.31 -1.36
C SER A 313 17.23 -36.29 -0.70
N TYR A 314 16.86 -36.87 0.44
CA TYR A 314 17.69 -37.76 1.24
C TYR A 314 16.92 -39.00 1.72
N LYS A 315 17.64 -40.11 1.87
CA LYS A 315 17.10 -41.31 2.56
C LYS A 315 16.89 -40.99 4.05
N CYS A 316 15.84 -41.54 4.66
CA CYS A 316 15.56 -41.30 6.08
C CYS A 316 16.42 -42.14 7.05
N GLY A 317 17.25 -43.06 6.56
CA GLY A 317 18.10 -43.92 7.40
C GLY A 317 17.38 -45.04 8.16
N GLY A 318 16.05 -45.16 8.05
CA GLY A 318 15.31 -46.20 8.74
C GLY A 318 15.66 -47.62 8.22
N PRO A 319 15.97 -48.59 9.10
CA PRO A 319 16.55 -49.89 8.72
C PRO A 319 15.64 -50.74 7.83
N ARG A 320 14.31 -50.56 7.94
CA ARG A 320 13.30 -51.29 7.15
C ARG A 320 12.51 -50.38 6.19
N CYS A 321 13.05 -49.22 5.84
CA CYS A 321 12.35 -48.27 4.97
C CYS A 321 12.47 -48.68 3.49
N VAL A 322 11.43 -49.35 2.96
CA VAL A 322 11.37 -49.76 1.55
C VAL A 322 11.59 -48.58 0.59
N THR A 323 11.04 -47.40 0.90
CA THR A 323 11.22 -46.19 0.08
C THR A 323 12.69 -45.79 -0.07
N CYS A 324 13.54 -46.03 0.94
CA CYS A 324 14.98 -45.74 0.86
C CYS A 324 15.72 -46.57 -0.20
N THR A 325 15.14 -47.69 -0.65
CA THR A 325 15.75 -48.52 -1.71
C THR A 325 15.70 -47.82 -3.07
N VAL A 326 14.61 -47.08 -3.34
CA VAL A 326 14.36 -46.38 -4.62
C VAL A 326 14.61 -44.87 -4.56
N LEU A 327 14.70 -44.28 -3.36
CA LEU A 327 14.90 -42.85 -3.21
C LEU A 327 16.36 -42.46 -3.53
N LYS A 328 16.54 -41.58 -4.51
CA LYS A 328 17.84 -41.01 -4.89
C LYS A 328 18.20 -39.85 -3.97
N LYS A 329 19.43 -39.91 -3.44
CA LYS A 329 20.07 -38.79 -2.74
C LYS A 329 20.51 -37.76 -3.77
N SER A 330 20.05 -36.52 -3.66
CA SER A 330 20.36 -35.47 -4.63
C SER A 330 20.02 -34.08 -4.11
N THR A 331 20.80 -33.08 -4.48
CA THR A 331 20.47 -31.66 -4.28
C THR A 331 19.74 -31.04 -5.49
N GLN A 332 19.71 -31.75 -6.61
CA GLN A 332 19.10 -31.30 -7.87
C GLN A 332 18.38 -32.44 -8.60
N PHE A 333 17.52 -32.08 -9.56
CA PHE A 333 16.85 -33.00 -10.46
C PHE A 333 16.78 -32.40 -11.87
N THR A 334 16.69 -33.27 -12.87
CA THR A 334 16.77 -32.89 -14.29
C THR A 334 15.57 -33.46 -15.03
N SER A 335 14.93 -32.66 -15.88
CA SER A 335 13.90 -33.16 -16.80
C SER A 335 14.54 -34.06 -17.86
N SER A 336 13.99 -35.24 -18.09
CA SER A 336 14.43 -36.09 -19.18
C SER A 336 13.98 -35.61 -20.56
N VAL A 337 13.02 -34.67 -20.61
CA VAL A 337 12.49 -34.11 -21.87
C VAL A 337 13.18 -32.80 -22.20
N THR A 338 13.18 -31.82 -21.28
CA THR A 338 13.73 -30.48 -21.53
C THR A 338 15.23 -30.39 -21.27
N GLN A 339 15.83 -31.39 -20.62
CA GLN A 339 17.23 -31.40 -20.15
C GLN A 339 17.57 -30.28 -19.13
N GLU A 340 16.59 -29.50 -18.69
CA GLU A 340 16.80 -28.47 -17.68
C GLU A 340 16.99 -29.08 -16.29
N THR A 341 17.95 -28.53 -15.53
CA THR A 341 18.28 -28.96 -14.17
C THR A 341 17.81 -27.93 -13.15
N TYR A 342 17.17 -28.39 -12.08
CA TYR A 342 16.62 -27.57 -11.01
C TYR A 342 17.21 -27.94 -9.66
N GLN A 343 17.53 -26.92 -8.87
CA GLN A 343 17.97 -27.08 -7.48
C GLN A 343 16.77 -27.32 -6.56
N ILE A 344 16.84 -28.36 -5.75
CA ILE A 344 15.89 -28.61 -4.67
C ILE A 344 16.16 -27.57 -3.60
N ARG A 345 15.11 -26.90 -3.11
CA ARG A 345 15.23 -25.78 -2.15
C ARG A 345 14.87 -26.14 -0.72
N ASN A 346 14.45 -27.38 -0.48
CA ASN A 346 14.04 -27.87 0.84
C ASN A 346 14.84 -29.12 1.22
N TYR A 347 14.98 -29.38 2.52
CA TYR A 347 15.33 -30.70 3.01
C TYR A 347 14.12 -31.64 2.93
N ILE A 348 14.23 -32.72 2.17
CA ILE A 348 13.16 -33.69 1.95
C ILE A 348 13.71 -35.10 2.19
N ASN A 349 13.01 -35.86 3.04
CA ASN A 349 13.29 -37.28 3.24
C ASN A 349 11.99 -38.11 3.25
N CYS A 350 12.10 -39.41 3.49
CA CYS A 350 10.96 -40.33 3.47
C CYS A 350 9.83 -39.97 4.46
N ASN A 351 10.11 -39.19 5.52
CA ASN A 351 9.12 -38.77 6.51
C ASN A 351 8.53 -37.38 6.23
N THR A 352 9.04 -36.64 5.25
CA THR A 352 8.52 -35.31 4.91
C THR A 352 7.09 -35.41 4.36
N GLN A 353 6.22 -34.52 4.83
CA GLN A 353 4.83 -34.35 4.40
C GLN A 353 4.69 -33.16 3.44
N SER A 354 3.59 -33.11 2.68
CA SER A 354 3.29 -32.03 1.73
C SER A 354 4.38 -31.87 0.67
N VAL A 355 4.68 -32.97 -0.03
CA VAL A 355 5.82 -33.09 -0.94
C VAL A 355 5.32 -33.25 -2.38
N ILE A 356 5.94 -32.52 -3.30
CA ILE A 356 5.96 -32.85 -4.72
C ILE A 356 7.15 -33.80 -4.95
N TYR A 357 6.89 -34.93 -5.60
CA TYR A 357 7.90 -35.94 -5.88
C TYR A 357 7.95 -36.27 -7.37
N LEU A 358 9.12 -36.71 -7.82
CA LEU A 358 9.43 -37.12 -9.18
C LEU A 358 9.77 -38.61 -9.16
N LEU A 359 9.06 -39.39 -9.98
CA LEU A 359 9.40 -40.78 -10.28
C LEU A 359 10.00 -40.86 -11.67
N THR A 360 11.07 -41.64 -11.83
CA THR A 360 11.75 -41.86 -13.10
C THR A 360 11.90 -43.35 -13.34
N CYS A 361 11.54 -43.81 -14.55
CA CYS A 361 11.86 -45.15 -15.01
C CYS A 361 13.30 -45.17 -15.53
N MET A 362 14.20 -45.92 -14.89
CA MET A 362 15.61 -45.96 -15.26
C MET A 362 15.88 -46.70 -16.59
N LYS A 363 14.90 -47.43 -17.15
CA LYS A 363 15.03 -48.10 -18.44
C LYS A 363 14.81 -47.18 -19.64
N CYS A 364 13.83 -46.29 -19.57
CA CYS A 364 13.43 -45.44 -20.70
C CYS A 364 13.43 -43.94 -20.37
N SER A 365 13.86 -43.56 -19.17
CA SER A 365 13.93 -42.19 -18.66
C SER A 365 12.60 -41.43 -18.60
N LYS A 366 11.45 -42.06 -18.81
CA LYS A 366 10.15 -41.40 -18.64
C LYS A 366 9.90 -41.03 -17.19
N GLN A 367 9.34 -39.84 -17.00
CA GLN A 367 9.14 -39.21 -15.70
C GLN A 367 7.65 -39.03 -15.34
N TYR A 368 7.35 -39.09 -14.04
CA TYR A 368 6.04 -38.83 -13.45
C TYR A 368 6.19 -37.84 -12.30
N VAL A 369 5.40 -36.76 -12.30
CA VAL A 369 5.28 -35.84 -11.16
C VAL A 369 4.02 -36.19 -10.37
N GLY A 370 4.14 -36.28 -9.06
CA GLY A 370 3.00 -36.46 -8.17
C GLY A 370 3.11 -35.62 -6.91
N CYS A 371 1.99 -35.45 -6.21
CA CYS A 371 1.98 -34.82 -4.89
C CYS A 371 1.43 -35.73 -3.78
N THR A 372 1.76 -35.41 -2.52
CA THR A 372 1.19 -36.04 -1.33
C THR A 372 1.17 -35.08 -0.14
N MET A 373 0.03 -34.99 0.55
CA MET A 373 -0.03 -34.36 1.89
C MET A 373 0.50 -35.30 2.98
N ARG A 374 0.37 -36.62 2.79
CA ARG A 374 0.90 -37.67 3.67
C ARG A 374 2.42 -37.78 3.57
N ARG A 375 3.03 -38.59 4.44
CA ARG A 375 4.49 -38.80 4.43
C ARG A 375 4.93 -39.41 3.09
N LEU A 376 6.03 -38.92 2.53
CA LEU A 376 6.54 -39.38 1.22
C LEU A 376 6.65 -40.92 1.14
N LYS A 377 7.10 -41.58 2.21
CA LYS A 377 7.24 -43.04 2.26
C LYS A 377 5.94 -43.81 2.01
N GLU A 378 4.81 -43.28 2.48
CA GLU A 378 3.50 -43.93 2.34
C GLU A 378 3.11 -43.92 0.86
N ARG A 379 3.24 -42.76 0.21
CA ARG A 379 2.89 -42.61 -1.20
C ARG A 379 3.81 -43.40 -2.14
N ILE A 380 5.11 -43.40 -1.88
CA ILE A 380 6.05 -44.18 -2.71
C ILE A 380 5.84 -45.68 -2.53
N ARG A 381 5.52 -46.15 -1.32
CA ARG A 381 5.19 -47.57 -1.07
C ARG A 381 3.96 -48.01 -1.86
N GLU A 382 2.93 -47.18 -1.96
CA GLU A 382 1.75 -47.46 -2.80
C GLU A 382 2.15 -47.66 -4.26
N HIS A 383 2.98 -46.77 -4.83
CA HIS A 383 3.50 -46.94 -6.20
C HIS A 383 4.28 -48.24 -6.35
N LEU A 384 5.16 -48.57 -5.39
CA LEU A 384 5.94 -49.80 -5.43
C LEU A 384 5.07 -51.06 -5.37
N ASN A 385 4.05 -51.07 -4.51
CA ASN A 385 3.10 -52.18 -4.39
C ASN A 385 2.29 -52.37 -5.69
N LEU A 386 1.84 -51.29 -6.31
CA LEU A 386 1.12 -51.36 -7.59
C LEU A 386 2.02 -51.92 -8.70
N VAL A 387 3.27 -51.45 -8.77
CA VAL A 387 4.25 -51.94 -9.75
C VAL A 387 4.52 -53.43 -9.52
N SER A 388 4.81 -53.85 -8.28
CA SER A 388 5.17 -55.23 -7.97
C SER A 388 4.03 -56.23 -8.21
N THR A 389 2.78 -55.80 -8.02
CA THR A 389 1.59 -56.61 -8.30
C THR A 389 1.18 -56.60 -9.77
N GLY A 390 1.79 -55.77 -10.61
CA GLY A 390 1.42 -55.63 -12.02
C GLY A 390 0.02 -55.03 -12.23
N ASN A 391 -0.50 -54.32 -11.23
CA ASN A 391 -1.82 -53.70 -11.26
C ASN A 391 -1.79 -52.41 -12.10
N ALA A 392 -2.44 -52.42 -13.27
CA ALA A 392 -2.39 -51.33 -14.25
C ALA A 392 -3.33 -50.13 -13.95
N SER A 393 -3.79 -49.98 -12.70
CA SER A 393 -4.65 -48.88 -12.25
C SER A 393 -3.97 -47.51 -12.27
N SER A 394 -2.65 -47.43 -12.03
CA SER A 394 -1.89 -46.18 -12.11
C SER A 394 -1.09 -46.08 -13.41
N PRO A 395 -0.90 -44.87 -13.98
CA PRO A 395 -0.08 -44.69 -15.18
C PRO A 395 1.36 -45.18 -15.02
N VAL A 396 1.92 -45.01 -13.81
CA VAL A 396 3.26 -45.49 -13.46
C VAL A 396 3.31 -47.02 -13.49
N SER A 397 2.37 -47.69 -12.84
CA SER A 397 2.36 -49.16 -12.79
C SER A 397 2.12 -49.79 -14.17
N ARG A 398 1.16 -49.24 -14.95
CA ARG A 398 0.91 -49.66 -16.32
C ARG A 398 2.17 -49.57 -17.18
N HIS A 399 2.87 -48.43 -17.10
CA HIS A 399 4.14 -48.25 -17.81
C HIS A 399 5.20 -49.26 -17.38
N PHE A 400 5.36 -49.55 -16.10
CA PHE A 400 6.37 -50.52 -15.65
C PHE A 400 6.04 -51.95 -16.08
N LYS A 401 4.76 -52.34 -16.09
CA LYS A 401 4.33 -53.63 -16.63
C LYS A 401 4.74 -53.80 -18.10
N GLU A 402 4.46 -52.79 -18.93
CA GLU A 402 4.76 -52.81 -20.36
C GLU A 402 6.26 -52.61 -20.67
N CYS A 403 6.94 -51.73 -19.94
CA CYS A 403 8.30 -51.33 -20.22
C CYS A 403 9.32 -52.33 -19.69
N ASN A 404 9.10 -52.91 -18.50
CA ASN A 404 10.13 -53.67 -17.79
C ASN A 404 9.62 -54.86 -16.97
N ASN A 405 8.44 -55.40 -17.32
CA ASN A 405 7.83 -56.53 -16.62
C ASN A 405 7.71 -56.28 -15.10
N SER A 406 7.27 -55.09 -14.71
CA SER A 406 6.98 -54.74 -13.31
C SER A 406 8.20 -54.74 -12.36
N ASN A 407 9.40 -54.46 -12.89
CA ASN A 407 10.62 -54.43 -12.10
C ASN A 407 10.75 -53.14 -11.27
N THR A 408 10.47 -53.23 -9.96
CA THR A 408 10.56 -52.11 -9.01
C THR A 408 11.97 -51.55 -8.83
N LYS A 409 13.03 -52.32 -9.13
CA LYS A 409 14.42 -51.84 -9.02
C LYS A 409 14.74 -50.76 -10.05
N LEU A 410 13.96 -50.65 -11.12
CA LEU A 410 14.11 -49.62 -12.16
C LEU A 410 13.34 -48.33 -11.82
N LEU A 411 12.64 -48.28 -10.70
CA LEU A 411 11.95 -47.08 -10.23
C LEU A 411 12.90 -46.25 -9.38
N MET A 412 13.11 -45.00 -9.77
CA MET A 412 13.88 -44.01 -9.02
C MET A 412 12.93 -42.90 -8.54
N ALA A 413 12.96 -42.60 -7.25
CA ALA A 413 12.16 -41.53 -6.64
C ALA A 413 13.04 -40.38 -6.15
N GLN A 414 12.57 -39.14 -6.29
CA GLN A 414 13.17 -37.94 -5.70
C GLN A 414 12.07 -37.04 -5.12
N GLY A 415 12.27 -36.49 -3.92
CA GLY A 415 11.46 -35.38 -3.44
C GLY A 415 11.97 -34.06 -4.03
N ILE A 416 11.13 -33.30 -4.71
CA ILE A 416 11.57 -32.14 -5.50
C ILE A 416 11.15 -30.79 -4.91
N GLU A 417 10.06 -30.73 -4.16
CA GLU A 417 9.59 -29.52 -3.47
C GLU A 417 8.78 -29.90 -2.22
N ARG A 418 8.96 -29.16 -1.12
CA ARG A 418 8.07 -29.21 0.03
C ARG A 418 7.19 -27.97 0.01
N VAL A 419 5.87 -28.15 0.01
CA VAL A 419 4.90 -27.06 0.03
C VAL A 419 4.46 -26.78 1.46
N THR A 420 4.66 -25.55 1.92
CA THR A 420 4.26 -25.07 3.25
C THR A 420 3.29 -23.89 3.14
N LEU A 421 2.48 -23.68 4.18
CA LEU A 421 1.65 -22.48 4.28
C LEU A 421 2.49 -21.30 4.79
N GLY A 422 2.22 -20.12 4.24
CA GLY A 422 2.80 -18.88 4.76
C GLY A 422 2.04 -18.39 6.01
N PRO A 423 2.45 -17.26 6.59
CA PRO A 423 1.87 -16.71 7.83
C PRO A 423 0.35 -16.44 7.75
N ARG A 424 -0.17 -16.13 6.56
CA ARG A 424 -1.61 -15.91 6.32
C ARG A 424 -2.41 -17.22 6.21
N GLY A 425 -1.77 -18.37 6.38
CA GLY A 425 -2.37 -19.67 6.16
C GLY A 425 -2.79 -19.89 4.71
N GLY A 426 -4.04 -20.35 4.55
CA GLY A 426 -4.67 -20.68 3.28
C GLY A 426 -4.85 -22.17 3.07
N ASP A 427 -5.39 -22.51 1.90
CA ASP A 427 -5.64 -23.90 1.50
C ASP A 427 -4.35 -24.57 1.02
N LEU A 428 -3.80 -25.47 1.84
CA LEU A 428 -2.58 -26.21 1.53
C LEU A 428 -2.76 -27.18 0.37
N GLN A 429 -3.94 -27.80 0.27
CA GLN A 429 -4.24 -28.75 -0.81
C GLN A 429 -4.28 -28.02 -2.14
N ALA A 430 -4.94 -26.86 -2.22
CA ALA A 430 -4.95 -26.03 -3.43
C ALA A 430 -3.54 -25.59 -3.84
N LYS A 431 -2.67 -25.21 -2.89
CA LYS A 431 -1.26 -24.86 -3.18
C LYS A 431 -0.45 -26.05 -3.67
N LEU A 432 -0.67 -27.23 -3.07
CA LEU A 432 0.01 -28.47 -3.43
C LEU A 432 -0.37 -28.89 -4.87
N LEU A 433 -1.66 -28.86 -5.21
CA LEU A 433 -2.16 -29.13 -6.56
C LEU A 433 -1.60 -28.14 -7.59
N LYS A 434 -1.56 -26.84 -7.27
CA LYS A 434 -0.91 -25.84 -8.13
C LYS A 434 0.57 -26.15 -8.36
N ALA A 435 1.30 -26.53 -7.31
CA ALA A 435 2.72 -26.88 -7.43
C ALA A 435 2.93 -28.14 -8.28
N GLU A 436 2.06 -29.15 -8.13
CA GLU A 436 2.07 -30.36 -8.95
C GLU A 436 1.90 -30.03 -10.44
N VAL A 437 0.82 -29.30 -10.78
CA VAL A 437 0.54 -28.88 -12.16
C VAL A 437 1.71 -28.09 -12.73
N ARG A 438 2.26 -27.13 -11.97
CA ARG A 438 3.42 -26.34 -12.37
C ARG A 438 4.59 -27.24 -12.76
N TRP A 439 4.92 -28.26 -11.97
CA TRP A 439 6.03 -29.17 -12.27
C TRP A 439 5.72 -30.13 -13.41
N ILE A 440 4.48 -30.59 -13.56
CA ILE A 440 4.06 -31.41 -14.71
C ILE A 440 4.33 -30.66 -16.03
N PHE A 441 3.93 -29.39 -16.10
CA PHE A 441 4.17 -28.56 -17.29
C PHE A 441 5.64 -28.23 -17.47
N LYS A 442 6.33 -27.84 -16.39
CA LYS A 442 7.73 -27.42 -16.45
C LYS A 442 8.68 -28.55 -16.83
N LEU A 443 8.42 -29.77 -16.37
CA LEU A 443 9.22 -30.96 -16.71
C LEU A 443 8.72 -31.71 -17.94
N GLN A 444 7.59 -31.29 -18.52
CA GLN A 444 6.91 -31.95 -19.63
C GLN A 444 6.62 -33.44 -19.38
N THR A 445 6.17 -33.80 -18.18
CA THR A 445 5.90 -35.20 -17.81
C THR A 445 4.56 -35.73 -18.30
N ARG A 446 3.87 -35.01 -19.19
CA ARG A 446 2.58 -35.43 -19.78
C ARG A 446 2.79 -36.51 -20.83
N GLN A 447 1.84 -37.42 -20.97
CA GLN A 447 1.83 -38.34 -22.10
C GLN A 447 1.77 -37.56 -23.44
N PRO A 448 2.51 -37.99 -24.48
CA PRO A 448 3.25 -39.25 -24.58
C PRO A 448 4.70 -39.24 -24.04
N GLN A 449 5.27 -38.05 -23.80
CA GLN A 449 6.68 -37.87 -23.44
C GLN A 449 7.00 -38.30 -21.99
N GLY A 450 6.05 -38.10 -21.07
CA GLY A 450 6.11 -38.62 -19.69
C GLY A 450 4.94 -39.53 -19.33
N LEU A 451 4.71 -39.71 -18.04
CA LEU A 451 3.76 -40.69 -17.48
C LEU A 451 2.47 -40.06 -16.91
N ASN A 452 2.38 -38.74 -16.77
CA ASN A 452 1.16 -38.08 -16.29
C ASN A 452 0.09 -38.08 -17.38
N SER A 453 -1.00 -38.84 -17.16
CA SER A 453 -2.17 -38.87 -18.05
C SER A 453 -3.33 -37.99 -17.57
N VAL A 454 -3.48 -37.81 -16.24
CA VAL A 454 -4.54 -37.02 -15.60
C VAL A 454 -3.94 -36.13 -14.53
N PHE A 455 -4.38 -34.87 -14.45
CA PHE A 455 -4.02 -33.89 -13.42
C PHE A 455 -5.10 -32.79 -13.34
N ASP A 456 -5.28 -32.18 -12.16
CA ASP A 456 -6.36 -31.21 -11.91
C ASP A 456 -5.89 -29.76 -12.07
N ILE A 457 -6.39 -29.07 -13.08
CA ILE A 457 -6.11 -27.65 -13.34
C ILE A 457 -7.15 -26.68 -12.76
N ASN A 458 -8.25 -27.17 -12.17
CA ASN A 458 -9.30 -26.33 -11.59
C ASN A 458 -8.76 -25.42 -10.48
N CYS A 459 -7.64 -25.81 -9.87
CA CYS A 459 -6.93 -24.97 -8.92
C CYS A 459 -6.55 -23.57 -9.47
N TYR A 460 -6.46 -23.37 -10.79
CA TYR A 460 -6.15 -22.08 -11.43
C TYR A 460 -7.37 -21.24 -11.82
N PHE A 461 -8.58 -21.78 -11.87
CA PHE A 461 -9.77 -21.13 -12.43
C PHE A 461 -10.78 -20.67 -11.35
N LYS A 462 -10.29 -20.21 -10.20
CA LYS A 462 -11.16 -19.64 -9.15
C LYS A 462 -11.54 -18.20 -9.42
#